data_AF-A0AAJ7T8D3-F1
#
_entry.id   AF-A0AAJ7T8D3-F1
#
_cell.length_a   1.000
_cell.length_b   1.000
_cell.length_c   1.000
_cell.angle_alpha   90.00
_cell.angle_beta   90.00
_cell.angle_gamma   90.00
#
_symmetry.space_group_name_H-M   'P 1'
#
loop_
_entity.id
_entity.type
_entity.pdbx_description
1 polymer ?
#
loop_
_entity_poly.entity_id
_entity_poly.type
_entity_poly.pdbx_seq_one_letter_code
_entity_poly.pdbx_strand_id
1 'polypeptide(L)'
;MAAEVAEGMRFLEEEGCVHLDLRAANILLDDGFGCKIAGFQLVRKLAGEVYQISEGDMLPARWCAVEAFTTKVWTSKCDSWSFGVLLFEIYTDGTLPYKGKTHREVVELLKQGIRLPRPSVCPDAVHRVMSSCWHEDPLTRPDFGEMYTSLSSLIRA
;
A
#
# COMPACT_ATOMS: atom_id res chain seq x y z
N MET A 1 -14.59 3.65 -0.49
CA MET A 1 -13.40 2.84 -0.80
C MET A 1 -12.09 3.38 -0.25
N ALA A 2 -11.33 4.24 -0.95
CA ALA A 2 -9.95 4.58 -0.54
C ALA A 2 -9.84 5.16 0.90
N ALA A 3 -10.73 6.09 1.27
CA ALA A 3 -10.73 6.68 2.61
C ALA A 3 -11.08 5.65 3.71
N GLU A 4 -12.04 4.76 3.47
CA GLU A 4 -12.42 3.71 4.43
C GLU A 4 -11.29 2.68 4.63
N VAL A 5 -10.56 2.33 3.56
CA VAL A 5 -9.40 1.45 3.69
C VAL A 5 -8.28 2.16 4.46
N ALA A 6 -8.05 3.45 4.21
CA ALA A 6 -7.07 4.23 4.99
C ALA A 6 -7.45 4.29 6.47
N GLU A 7 -8.75 4.43 6.79
CA GLU A 7 -9.24 4.41 8.17
C GLU A 7 -9.00 3.06 8.86
N GLY A 8 -9.29 1.96 8.18
CA GLY A 8 -9.02 0.62 8.72
C GLY A 8 -7.53 0.34 8.91
N MET A 9 -6.68 0.80 7.98
CA MET A 9 -5.23 0.66 8.11
C MET A 9 -4.65 1.58 9.20
N ARG A 10 -5.23 2.76 9.42
CA ARG A 10 -4.88 3.63 10.57
C ARG A 10 -5.09 2.87 11.88
N PHE A 11 -6.22 2.19 12.02
CA PHE A 11 -6.47 1.36 13.21
C PHE A 11 -5.42 0.24 13.38
N LEU A 12 -5.03 -0.44 12.30
CA LEU A 12 -3.96 -1.46 12.38
C LEU A 12 -2.61 -0.85 12.78
N GLU A 13 -2.27 0.31 12.21
CA GLU A 13 -1.04 1.04 12.54
C GLU A 13 -1.01 1.45 14.03
N GLU A 14 -2.14 1.96 14.56
CA GLU A 14 -2.30 2.32 15.98
C GLU A 14 -2.16 1.11 16.92
N GLU A 15 -2.61 -0.07 16.49
CA GLU A 15 -2.44 -1.33 17.23
C GLU A 15 -1.03 -1.95 17.11
N GLY A 16 -0.12 -1.27 16.40
CA GLY A 16 1.23 -1.75 16.11
C GLY A 16 1.24 -2.96 15.19
N CYS A 17 0.24 -3.10 14.32
CA CYS A 17 0.12 -4.19 13.36
C CYS A 17 0.54 -3.74 11.95
N VAL A 18 1.26 -4.61 11.25
CA VAL A 18 1.54 -4.48 9.81
C VAL A 18 0.79 -5.56 9.04
N HIS A 19 0.22 -5.21 7.90
CA HIS A 19 -0.62 -6.08 7.08
C HIS A 19 0.19 -6.96 6.13
N LEU A 20 1.18 -6.38 5.43
CA LEU A 20 2.10 -7.07 4.52
C LEU A 20 1.49 -7.69 3.24
N ASP A 21 0.17 -7.56 3.04
CA ASP A 21 -0.55 -8.03 1.84
C ASP A 21 -1.72 -7.09 1.49
N LEU A 22 -1.52 -5.78 1.66
CA LEU A 22 -2.56 -4.80 1.36
C LEU A 22 -2.69 -4.62 -0.16
N ARG A 23 -3.81 -5.10 -0.73
CA ARG A 23 -4.09 -5.07 -2.18
C ARG A 23 -5.59 -5.19 -2.44
N ALA A 24 -6.03 -4.87 -3.67
CA ALA A 24 -7.46 -4.86 -4.00
C ALA A 24 -8.15 -6.21 -3.72
N ALA A 25 -7.47 -7.33 -3.97
CA ALA A 25 -8.00 -8.68 -3.71
C ALA A 25 -8.26 -8.98 -2.23
N ASN A 26 -7.71 -8.17 -1.31
CA ASN A 26 -7.89 -8.28 0.13
C ASN A 26 -8.79 -7.17 0.70
N ILE A 27 -9.49 -6.41 -0.17
CA ILE A 27 -10.53 -5.47 0.24
C ILE A 27 -11.88 -6.07 -0.15
N LEU A 28 -12.71 -6.37 0.86
CA LEU A 28 -14.06 -6.88 0.68
C LEU A 28 -15.06 -5.73 0.70
N LEU A 29 -16.17 -5.92 -0.02
CA LEU A 29 -17.30 -5.00 -0.02
C LEU A 29 -18.50 -5.68 0.62
N ASP A 30 -19.19 -4.97 1.51
CA ASP A 30 -20.51 -5.39 1.99
C ASP A 30 -21.64 -4.96 1.03
N ASP A 31 -22.89 -5.32 1.35
CA ASP A 31 -24.07 -5.01 0.54
C ASP A 31 -24.31 -3.50 0.34
N GLY A 32 -23.73 -2.67 1.21
CA GLY A 32 -23.77 -1.21 1.13
C GLY A 32 -22.57 -0.59 0.41
N PHE A 33 -21.71 -1.41 -0.23
CA PHE A 33 -20.40 -1.00 -0.78
C PHE A 33 -19.42 -0.47 0.27
N GLY A 34 -19.63 -0.77 1.55
CA GLY A 34 -18.70 -0.48 2.63
C GLY A 34 -17.46 -1.37 2.52
N CYS A 35 -16.28 -0.78 2.68
CA CYS A 35 -15.02 -1.50 2.51
C CYS A 35 -14.53 -2.11 3.83
N LYS A 36 -14.09 -3.38 3.77
CA LYS A 36 -13.48 -4.10 4.89
C LYS A 36 -12.16 -4.72 4.45
N ILE A 37 -11.12 -4.50 5.25
CA ILE A 37 -9.82 -5.11 5.04
C ILE A 37 -9.92 -6.59 5.43
N ALA A 38 -9.33 -7.47 4.62
CA ALA A 38 -9.25 -8.92 4.80
C ALA A 38 -7.81 -9.38 4.50
N GLY A 39 -7.52 -10.68 4.44
CA GLY A 39 -6.18 -11.16 4.08
C GLY A 39 -5.15 -11.09 5.22
N PHE A 40 -5.58 -11.37 6.46
CA PHE A 40 -4.73 -11.23 7.65
C PHE A 40 -3.68 -12.35 7.84
N GLN A 41 -3.43 -13.22 6.85
CA GLN A 41 -2.53 -14.35 7.01
C GLN A 41 -1.06 -13.90 7.22
N LEU A 42 -0.70 -12.78 6.60
CA LEU A 42 0.63 -12.19 6.72
C LEU A 42 0.72 -11.11 7.80
N VAL A 43 -0.37 -10.77 8.49
CA VAL A 43 -0.36 -9.71 9.50
C VAL A 43 0.57 -10.07 10.65
N ARG A 44 1.34 -9.09 11.13
CA ARG A 44 2.27 -9.24 12.25
C ARG A 44 2.13 -8.07 13.21
N LYS A 45 2.25 -8.35 14.50
CA LYS A 45 2.42 -7.31 15.52
C LYS A 45 3.90 -6.97 15.63
N LEU A 46 4.24 -5.69 15.52
CA LEU A 46 5.61 -5.21 15.64
C LEU A 46 6.04 -5.24 17.12
N ALA A 47 7.19 -5.83 17.40
CA ALA A 47 7.86 -5.72 18.70
C ALA A 47 8.82 -4.51 18.66
N GLY A 48 8.25 -3.30 18.67
CA GLY A 48 8.96 -2.04 18.40
C GLY A 48 8.63 -1.48 17.02
N GLU A 49 9.60 -0.85 16.34
CA GLU A 49 9.37 -0.20 15.04
C GLU A 49 9.68 -1.09 13.83
N VAL A 50 10.39 -2.21 14.03
CA VAL A 50 10.93 -3.04 12.95
C VAL A 50 10.59 -4.51 13.17
N TYR A 51 10.12 -5.16 12.10
CA TYR A 51 10.06 -6.61 11.99
C TYR A 51 11.07 -7.10 10.95
N GLN A 52 11.86 -8.12 11.33
CA GLN A 52 12.74 -8.83 10.41
C GLN A 52 12.11 -10.18 10.07
N ILE A 53 11.85 -10.40 8.78
CA ILE A 53 11.26 -11.64 8.27
C ILE A 53 12.28 -12.79 8.28
N SER A 54 11.77 -14.02 8.47
CA SER A 54 12.52 -15.27 8.34
C SER A 54 12.71 -15.66 6.86
N GLU A 55 13.80 -16.34 6.51
CA GLU A 55 13.99 -16.83 5.13
C GLU A 55 12.84 -17.78 4.71
N GLY A 56 12.03 -17.38 3.72
CA GLY A 56 11.00 -18.25 3.12
C GLY A 56 9.64 -17.60 2.87
N ASP A 57 9.35 -16.41 3.44
CA ASP A 57 8.06 -15.76 3.21
C ASP A 57 7.91 -15.30 1.76
N MET A 58 6.89 -15.85 1.06
CA MET A 58 6.50 -15.41 -0.28
C MET A 58 5.62 -14.18 -0.17
N LEU A 59 6.12 -13.06 -0.68
CA LEU A 59 5.43 -11.77 -0.60
C LEU A 59 4.85 -11.37 -1.96
N PRO A 60 3.77 -10.56 -1.96
CA PRO A 60 3.15 -10.04 -3.18
C PRO A 60 4.06 -8.99 -3.83
N ALA A 61 5.09 -9.42 -4.57
CA ALA A 61 6.21 -8.58 -4.97
C ALA A 61 5.85 -7.26 -5.69
N ARG A 62 4.68 -7.17 -6.34
CA ARG A 62 4.24 -5.95 -7.05
C ARG A 62 3.66 -4.88 -6.12
N TRP A 63 3.33 -5.25 -4.89
CA TRP A 63 2.78 -4.38 -3.86
C TRP A 63 3.80 -4.04 -2.78
N CYS A 64 4.93 -4.76 -2.71
CA CYS A 64 5.94 -4.52 -1.69
C CYS A 64 6.82 -3.31 -2.01
N ALA A 65 7.23 -2.62 -0.94
CA ALA A 65 8.19 -1.54 -0.99
C ALA A 65 9.60 -2.03 -1.35
N VAL A 66 10.47 -1.13 -1.84
CA VAL A 66 11.83 -1.49 -2.30
C VAL A 66 12.65 -2.14 -1.18
N GLU A 67 12.54 -1.63 0.04
CA GLU A 67 13.29 -2.11 1.21
C GLU A 67 12.97 -3.55 1.60
N ALA A 68 11.78 -4.04 1.24
CA ALA A 68 11.39 -5.44 1.43
C ALA A 68 12.35 -6.41 0.71
N PHE A 69 12.91 -5.99 -0.42
CA PHE A 69 13.81 -6.80 -1.24
C PHE A 69 15.29 -6.57 -0.95
N THR A 70 15.65 -5.45 -0.33
CA THR A 70 17.04 -5.06 -0.10
C THR A 70 17.48 -5.31 1.34
N THR A 71 16.82 -4.67 2.30
CA THR A 71 17.17 -4.73 3.73
C THR A 71 16.34 -5.76 4.48
N LYS A 72 15.23 -6.25 3.90
CA LYS A 72 14.26 -7.15 4.55
C LYS A 72 13.71 -6.57 5.87
N VAL A 73 13.68 -5.25 5.96
CA VAL A 73 13.14 -4.49 7.09
C VAL A 73 11.69 -4.15 6.80
N TRP A 74 10.81 -4.51 7.73
CA TRP A 74 9.37 -4.28 7.61
C TRP A 74 8.90 -3.34 8.71
N THR A 75 8.21 -2.29 8.30
CA THR A 75 7.60 -1.28 9.16
C THR A 75 6.19 -0.98 8.64
N SER A 76 5.40 -0.18 9.37
CA SER A 76 4.09 0.28 8.87
C SER A 76 4.20 1.02 7.52
N LYS A 77 5.37 1.61 7.22
CA LYS A 77 5.64 2.32 5.96
C LYS A 77 5.72 1.40 4.75
N CYS A 78 5.87 0.08 4.93
CA CYS A 78 5.69 -0.90 3.86
C CYS A 78 4.21 -1.02 3.45
N ASP A 79 3.29 -0.88 4.40
CA ASP A 79 1.86 -0.84 4.09
C ASP A 79 1.46 0.50 3.47
N SER A 80 2.10 1.62 3.85
CA SER A 80 1.91 2.90 3.14
C SER A 80 2.22 2.76 1.65
N TRP A 81 3.30 2.06 1.29
CA TRP A 81 3.64 1.78 -0.10
C TRP A 81 2.57 0.92 -0.79
N SER A 82 2.18 -0.17 -0.13
CA SER A 82 1.15 -1.10 -0.63
C SER A 82 -0.18 -0.38 -0.86
N PHE A 83 -0.52 0.58 0.00
CA PHE A 83 -1.70 1.44 -0.15
C PHE A 83 -1.63 2.31 -1.40
N GLY A 84 -0.46 2.87 -1.74
CA GLY A 84 -0.27 3.57 -3.02
C GLY A 84 -0.55 2.66 -4.22
N VAL A 85 -0.09 1.40 -4.17
CA VAL A 85 -0.38 0.41 -5.23
C VAL A 85 -1.87 0.05 -5.27
N LEU A 86 -2.53 -0.08 -4.12
CA LEU A 86 -3.98 -0.26 -4.03
C LEU A 86 -4.74 0.91 -4.66
N LEU A 87 -4.33 2.16 -4.43
CA LEU A 87 -4.93 3.32 -5.09
C LEU A 87 -4.79 3.20 -6.62
N PHE A 88 -3.65 2.74 -7.12
CA PHE A 88 -3.49 2.48 -8.54
C PHE A 88 -4.49 1.43 -9.04
N GLU A 89 -4.66 0.32 -8.31
CA GLU A 89 -5.65 -0.71 -8.66
C GLU A 89 -7.07 -0.14 -8.69
N ILE A 90 -7.46 0.64 -7.67
CA ILE A 90 -8.80 1.27 -7.60
C ILE A 90 -9.06 2.15 -8.83
N TYR A 91 -8.10 2.98 -9.23
CA TYR A 91 -8.26 3.92 -10.34
C TYR A 91 -7.97 3.32 -11.72
N THR A 92 -7.69 2.03 -11.79
CA THR A 92 -7.47 1.29 -13.05
C THR A 92 -8.39 0.08 -13.18
N ASP A 93 -9.49 0.06 -12.41
CA ASP A 93 -10.47 -1.02 -12.36
C ASP A 93 -9.82 -2.40 -12.14
N GLY A 94 -8.84 -2.46 -11.23
CA GLY A 94 -8.14 -3.69 -10.86
C GLY A 94 -7.05 -4.12 -11.85
N THR A 95 -6.49 -3.19 -12.63
CA THR A 95 -5.36 -3.52 -13.51
C THR A 95 -4.16 -4.01 -12.69
N LEU A 96 -3.62 -5.17 -13.08
CA LEU A 96 -2.42 -5.73 -12.45
C LEU A 96 -1.26 -4.71 -12.46
N PRO A 97 -0.70 -4.34 -11.30
CA PRO A 97 0.44 -3.42 -11.24
C PRO A 97 1.63 -3.96 -12.05
N TYR A 98 2.24 -3.08 -12.85
CA TYR A 98 3.34 -3.45 -13.76
C TYR A 98 2.98 -4.63 -14.70
N LYS A 99 1.77 -4.60 -15.27
CA LYS A 99 1.28 -5.60 -16.23
C LYS A 99 2.31 -5.90 -17.31
N GLY A 100 2.52 -7.19 -17.61
CA GLY A 100 3.48 -7.64 -18.61
C GLY A 100 4.94 -7.72 -18.13
N LYS A 101 5.22 -7.41 -16.86
CA LYS A 101 6.54 -7.60 -16.23
C LYS A 101 6.52 -8.81 -15.31
N THR A 102 7.62 -9.54 -15.22
CA THR A 102 7.89 -10.57 -14.21
C THR A 102 8.20 -9.93 -12.85
N HIS A 103 8.13 -10.68 -11.75
CA HIS A 103 8.46 -10.14 -10.41
C HIS A 103 9.89 -9.59 -10.36
N ARG A 104 10.85 -10.27 -10.99
CA ARG A 104 12.24 -9.81 -11.08
C ARG A 104 12.35 -8.47 -11.81
N GLU A 105 11.67 -8.33 -12.94
CA GLU A 105 11.67 -7.06 -13.69
C GLU A 105 11.02 -5.93 -12.89
N VAL A 106 9.96 -6.21 -12.13
CA VAL A 106 9.34 -5.20 -11.25
C VAL A 106 10.34 -4.71 -10.21
N VAL A 107 11.04 -5.62 -9.54
CA VAL A 107 12.07 -5.25 -8.54
C VAL A 107 13.16 -4.38 -9.18
N GLU A 108 13.64 -4.73 -10.38
CA GLU A 108 14.66 -3.92 -11.07
C GLU A 108 14.14 -2.54 -11.50
N LEU A 109 12.90 -2.44 -11.98
CA LEU A 109 12.26 -1.15 -12.28
C LEU A 109 12.15 -0.27 -11.03
N LEU A 110 11.74 -0.86 -9.91
CA LEU A 110 11.59 -0.14 -8.64
C LEU A 110 12.93 0.41 -8.13
N LYS A 111 14.01 -0.39 -8.21
CA LYS A 111 15.38 0.05 -7.89
C LYS A 111 15.90 1.17 -8.79
N GLN A 112 15.37 1.29 -10.02
CA GLN A 112 15.69 2.37 -10.95
C GLN A 112 14.84 3.63 -10.70
N GLY A 113 14.00 3.66 -9.66
CA GLY A 113 13.11 4.78 -9.37
C GLY A 113 11.83 4.80 -10.22
N ILE A 114 11.58 3.77 -11.03
CA ILE A 114 10.38 3.71 -11.87
C ILE A 114 9.17 3.36 -11.00
N ARG A 115 8.14 4.20 -11.06
CA ARG A 115 6.86 4.03 -10.36
C ARG A 115 5.71 3.82 -11.33
N LEU A 116 4.56 3.40 -10.80
CA LEU A 116 3.34 3.29 -11.60
C LEU A 116 2.91 4.68 -12.10
N PRO A 117 2.46 4.80 -13.35
CA PRO A 117 1.99 6.07 -13.88
C PRO A 117 0.67 6.49 -13.25
N ARG A 118 0.35 7.79 -13.28
CA ARG A 118 -0.99 8.28 -12.91
C ARG A 118 -2.05 7.67 -13.84
N PRO A 119 -3.08 6.98 -13.32
CA PRO A 119 -4.21 6.55 -14.14
C PRO A 119 -4.95 7.74 -14.74
N SER A 120 -5.47 7.61 -15.97
CA SER A 120 -6.11 8.73 -16.69
C SER A 120 -7.30 9.34 -15.95
N VAL A 121 -8.06 8.51 -15.23
CA VAL A 121 -9.23 8.90 -14.45
C VAL A 121 -8.90 9.32 -13.01
N CYS A 122 -7.63 9.23 -12.59
CA CYS A 122 -7.22 9.54 -11.23
C CYS A 122 -7.08 11.06 -11.03
N PRO A 123 -7.86 11.68 -10.11
CA PRO A 123 -7.73 13.10 -9.81
C PRO A 123 -6.33 13.45 -9.28
N ASP A 124 -5.83 14.65 -9.60
CA ASP A 124 -4.48 15.08 -9.18
C ASP A 124 -4.28 15.03 -7.66
N ALA A 125 -5.32 15.36 -6.89
CA ALA A 125 -5.26 15.30 -5.44
C ALA A 125 -5.05 13.87 -4.93
N VAL A 126 -5.67 12.88 -5.55
CA VAL A 126 -5.49 11.47 -5.19
C VAL A 126 -4.15 10.96 -5.69
N HIS A 127 -3.72 11.38 -6.88
CA HIS A 127 -2.40 11.04 -7.39
C HIS A 127 -1.29 11.56 -6.49
N ARG A 128 -1.43 12.76 -5.89
CA ARG A 128 -0.46 13.26 -4.91
C ARG A 128 -0.29 12.30 -3.73
N VAL A 129 -1.40 11.85 -3.13
CA VAL A 129 -1.39 10.85 -2.05
C VAL A 129 -0.77 9.53 -2.53
N MET A 130 -1.19 9.03 -3.68
CA MET A 130 -0.65 7.80 -4.29
C MET A 130 0.86 7.87 -4.50
N SER A 131 1.37 9.00 -5.00
CA SER A 131 2.79 9.18 -5.29
C SER A 131 3.63 9.35 -4.02
N SER A 132 3.11 9.98 -2.97
CA SER A 132 3.85 10.15 -1.70
C SER A 132 4.03 8.82 -0.95
N CYS A 133 3.16 7.83 -1.20
CA CYS A 133 3.35 6.45 -0.73
C CYS A 133 4.64 5.79 -1.27
N TRP A 134 5.21 6.28 -2.37
CA TRP A 134 6.31 5.61 -3.09
C TRP A 134 7.65 6.32 -3.00
N HIS A 135 7.82 7.19 -1.99
CA HIS A 135 9.13 7.75 -1.66
C HIS A 135 10.14 6.66 -1.31
N GLU A 136 11.39 6.86 -1.75
CA GLU A 136 12.51 5.94 -1.47
C GLU A 136 12.77 5.83 0.03
N ASP A 137 12.82 6.96 0.75
CA ASP A 137 12.94 6.98 2.20
C ASP A 137 11.59 6.65 2.87
N PRO A 138 11.46 5.51 3.58
CA PRO A 138 10.22 5.12 4.24
C PRO A 138 9.70 6.16 5.23
N LEU A 139 10.59 6.93 5.88
CA LEU A 139 10.20 7.94 6.88
C LEU A 139 9.50 9.15 6.27
N THR A 140 9.68 9.37 4.96
CA THR A 140 9.02 10.46 4.22
C THR A 140 7.65 10.06 3.67
N ARG A 141 7.30 8.77 3.75
CA ARG A 141 5.98 8.29 3.34
C ARG A 141 4.94 8.69 4.39
N PRO A 142 3.72 9.06 3.97
CA PRO A 142 2.69 9.44 4.92
C PRO A 142 2.29 8.26 5.80
N ASP A 143 1.86 8.56 7.02
CA ASP A 143 1.12 7.60 7.86
C ASP A 143 -0.34 7.47 7.41
N PHE A 144 -1.07 6.49 7.96
CA PHE A 144 -2.46 6.28 7.58
C PHE A 144 -3.41 7.36 8.09
N GLY A 145 -3.05 8.09 9.14
CA GLY A 145 -3.79 9.27 9.60
C GLY A 145 -3.74 10.42 8.60
N GLU A 146 -2.56 10.73 8.07
CA GLU A 146 -2.33 11.72 7.02
C GLU A 146 -3.05 11.35 5.72
N MET A 147 -2.95 10.07 5.30
CA MET A 147 -3.64 9.56 4.11
C MET A 147 -5.16 9.61 4.26
N TYR A 148 -5.70 9.16 5.40
CA TYR A 148 -7.13 9.23 5.70
C TYR A 148 -7.65 10.67 5.65
N THR A 149 -6.94 11.60 6.30
CA THR A 149 -7.33 13.02 6.34
C THR A 149 -7.34 13.62 4.94
N SER A 150 -6.29 13.37 4.16
CA SER A 150 -6.16 13.85 2.79
C SER A 150 -7.30 13.33 1.91
N LEU A 151 -7.58 12.02 1.95
CA LEU A 151 -8.63 11.41 1.12
C LEU A 151 -10.04 11.81 1.57
N SER A 152 -10.29 11.89 2.87
CA SER A 152 -11.60 12.27 3.41
C SER A 152 -11.97 13.70 3.08
N SER A 153 -10.98 14.60 3.02
CA SER A 153 -11.21 16.00 2.63
C SER A 153 -11.75 16.14 1.21
N LEU A 154 -11.45 15.19 0.32
CA LEU A 154 -11.89 15.21 -1.09
C LEU A 154 -13.34 14.75 -1.27
N ILE A 155 -13.89 14.00 -0.32
CA ILE A 155 -15.28 13.50 -0.36
C ILE A 155 -16.26 14.57 0.13
N ARG A 156 -15.78 15.49 0.98
CA ARG A 156 -16.57 16.57 1.58
C ARG A 156 -16.57 17.86 0.75
N ALA A 157 -15.83 17.90 -0.36
CA ALA A 157 -15.71 19.03 -1.28
C ALA A 157 -16.67 18.87 -2.47
#